data_AF-A0A034W3E7-F1
#
_entry.id   AF-A0A034W3E7-F1
#
_cell.length_a   1.000
_cell.length_b   1.000
_cell.length_c   1.000
_cell.angle_alpha   90.00
_cell.angle_beta   90.00
_cell.angle_gamma   90.00
#
_symmetry.space_group_name_H-M   'P 1'
#
loop_
_entity.id
_entity.type
_entity.pdbx_description
1 polymer ?
#
loop_
_entity_poly.entity_id
_entity_poly.type
_entity_poly.pdbx_seq_one_letter_code
_entity_poly.pdbx_strand_id
1 'polypeptide(L)'
;MWRENCGELCKNSKQMGERTEIYKYLPKYKEIKIILENEPEANYILNLAATDVEKANSETYEYNEEVYYLVCSLAEKCWERIHTGHFSAVPLEVRKIYALSNYFKCFPTTINALCRSAR
;
A
#
# COMPACT_ATOMS: atom_id res chain seq x y z
N MET A 1 -22.18 -24.14 28.59
CA MET A 1 -21.43 -24.65 27.43
C MET A 1 -21.10 -23.56 26.39
N TRP A 2 -20.92 -22.29 26.80
CA TRP A 2 -20.56 -21.17 25.90
C TRP A 2 -19.37 -20.33 26.43
N ARG A 3 -18.75 -20.72 27.54
CA ARG A 3 -17.60 -20.00 28.14
C ARG A 3 -16.24 -20.56 27.75
N GLU A 4 -16.18 -21.75 27.16
CA GLU A 4 -14.91 -22.44 26.89
C GLU A 4 -14.32 -22.09 25.50
N ASN A 5 -15.14 -21.63 24.54
CA ASN A 5 -14.68 -21.21 23.21
C ASN A 5 -14.04 -19.82 23.15
N CYS A 6 -14.16 -18.99 24.21
CA CYS A 6 -13.47 -17.69 24.25
C CYS A 6 -11.95 -17.86 24.43
N GLY A 7 -11.50 -18.96 25.05
CA GLY A 7 -10.08 -19.24 25.27
C GLY A 7 -9.33 -19.59 23.98
N GLU A 8 -9.98 -20.26 23.04
CA GLU A 8 -9.40 -20.59 21.73
C GLU A 8 -9.40 -19.38 20.79
N LEU A 9 -10.41 -18.51 20.86
CA LEU A 9 -10.42 -17.22 20.15
C LEU A 9 -9.31 -16.27 20.66
N CYS A 10 -8.97 -16.31 21.96
CA CYS A 10 -7.81 -15.60 22.51
C CYS A 10 -6.46 -16.24 22.17
N LYS A 11 -6.40 -17.55 21.88
CA LYS A 11 -5.18 -18.17 21.32
C LYS A 11 -4.99 -17.78 19.85
N ASN A 12 -6.09 -17.64 19.10
CA ASN A 12 -6.07 -17.15 17.72
C ASN A 12 -5.83 -15.63 17.61
N SER A 13 -6.13 -14.84 18.64
CA SER A 13 -5.75 -13.41 18.68
C SER A 13 -4.24 -13.21 18.89
N LYS A 14 -3.55 -14.17 19.53
CA LYS A 14 -2.07 -14.21 19.52
C LYS A 14 -1.49 -14.55 18.14
N GLN A 15 -2.22 -15.33 17.33
CA GLN A 15 -1.88 -15.54 15.92
C GLN A 15 -2.21 -14.33 15.02
N MET A 16 -3.10 -13.43 15.46
CA MET A 16 -3.22 -12.08 14.85
C MET A 16 -2.08 -11.12 15.23
N GLY A 17 -1.15 -11.54 16.09
CA GLY A 17 0.08 -10.80 16.38
C GLY A 17 1.09 -10.77 15.23
N GLU A 18 0.88 -11.55 14.17
CA GLU A 18 1.73 -11.59 12.97
C GLU A 18 1.20 -10.72 11.81
N ARG A 19 0.06 -10.03 11.96
CA ARG A 19 -0.51 -9.17 10.89
C ARG A 19 0.11 -7.76 10.80
N THR A 20 1.05 -7.44 11.67
CA THR A 20 1.53 -6.06 11.90
C THR A 20 2.67 -5.61 10.98
N GLU A 21 3.18 -6.48 10.10
CA GLU A 21 4.39 -6.18 9.33
C GLU A 21 4.20 -6.12 7.81
N ILE A 22 2.98 -5.84 7.33
CA ILE A 22 2.71 -5.80 5.88
C ILE A 22 3.61 -4.79 5.15
N TYR A 23 4.04 -3.73 5.83
CA TYR A 23 4.99 -2.75 5.30
C TYR A 23 6.35 -3.36 4.93
N LYS A 24 6.77 -4.46 5.57
CA LYS A 24 8.06 -5.13 5.26
C LYS A 24 8.06 -5.78 3.88
N TYR A 25 6.88 -6.08 3.36
CA TYR A 25 6.69 -6.63 2.02
C TYR A 25 6.44 -5.54 0.98
N LEU A 26 6.30 -4.28 1.40
CA LEU A 26 6.22 -3.17 0.46
C LEU A 26 7.62 -2.88 -0.09
N PRO A 27 7.73 -2.64 -1.42
CA PRO A 27 9.00 -2.32 -2.01
C PRO A 27 9.51 -0.99 -1.46
N LYS A 28 10.79 -0.96 -1.07
CA LYS A 28 11.45 0.27 -0.66
C LYS A 28 11.65 1.15 -1.87
N TYR A 29 11.63 2.47 -1.68
CA TYR A 29 11.82 3.41 -2.78
C TYR A 29 13.10 3.14 -3.59
N LYS A 30 14.21 2.78 -2.91
CA LYS A 30 15.48 2.44 -3.58
C LYS A 30 15.37 1.28 -4.57
N GLU A 31 14.48 0.33 -4.32
CA GLU A 31 14.28 -0.86 -5.15
C GLU A 31 13.45 -0.53 -6.40
N ILE A 32 12.56 0.45 -6.31
CA ILE A 32 11.66 0.84 -7.40
C ILE A 32 12.13 2.08 -8.16
N LYS A 33 13.11 2.84 -7.65
CA LYS A 33 13.59 4.09 -8.25
C LYS A 33 13.91 3.96 -9.74
N ILE A 34 14.58 2.87 -10.14
CA ILE A 34 14.95 2.61 -11.54
C ILE A 34 13.74 2.45 -12.47
N ILE A 35 12.60 2.01 -11.95
CA ILE A 35 11.33 1.89 -12.68
C ILE A 35 10.73 3.28 -12.94
N LEU A 36 11.11 4.29 -12.17
CA LEU A 36 10.48 5.61 -12.12
C LEU A 36 11.35 6.70 -12.77
N GLU A 37 12.50 6.34 -13.37
CA GLU A 37 13.46 7.31 -13.89
C GLU A 37 12.90 8.16 -15.02
N ASN A 38 12.00 7.61 -15.86
CA ASN A 38 11.44 8.34 -17.00
C ASN A 38 10.07 8.97 -16.69
N GLU A 39 9.51 8.75 -15.50
CA GLU A 39 8.18 9.20 -15.10
C GLU A 39 8.30 10.04 -13.80
N PRO A 40 8.72 11.33 -13.90
CA PRO A 40 9.11 12.16 -12.75
C PRO A 40 7.97 12.40 -11.75
N GLU A 41 6.73 12.48 -12.23
CA GLU A 41 5.55 12.61 -11.39
C GLU A 41 5.32 11.33 -10.56
N ALA A 42 5.40 10.16 -11.20
CA ALA A 42 5.30 8.87 -10.50
C ALA A 42 6.44 8.71 -9.49
N ASN A 43 7.64 9.15 -9.87
CA ASN A 43 8.82 9.15 -9.02
C ASN A 43 8.59 9.94 -7.73
N TYR A 44 8.11 11.18 -7.85
CA TYR A 44 7.80 12.03 -6.72
C TYR A 44 6.74 11.42 -5.80
N ILE A 45 5.60 11.00 -6.36
CA ILE A 45 4.46 10.48 -5.59
C ILE A 45 4.84 9.19 -4.87
N LEU A 46 5.51 8.25 -5.53
CA LEU A 46 5.86 6.97 -4.93
C LEU A 46 7.01 7.08 -3.92
N ASN A 47 7.87 8.09 -4.05
CA ASN A 47 8.83 8.43 -2.99
C ASN A 47 8.13 8.91 -1.71
N LEU A 48 7.15 9.81 -1.85
CA LEU A 48 6.33 10.25 -0.73
C LEU A 48 5.60 9.09 -0.07
N ALA A 49 4.96 8.23 -0.86
CA ALA A 49 4.24 7.06 -0.38
C ALA A 49 5.15 6.07 0.36
N ALA A 50 6.31 5.74 -0.20
CA ALA A 50 7.28 4.86 0.45
C ALA A 50 7.81 5.45 1.77
N THR A 51 8.09 6.75 1.79
CA THR A 51 8.51 7.45 3.01
C THR A 51 7.41 7.47 4.07
N ASP A 52 6.16 7.63 3.65
CA ASP A 52 5.00 7.63 4.55
C ASP A 52 4.77 6.24 5.18
N VAL A 53 4.90 5.18 4.38
CA VAL A 53 4.86 3.79 4.85
C VAL A 53 5.98 3.49 5.85
N GLU A 54 7.19 3.99 5.62
CA GLU A 54 8.30 3.79 6.58
C GLU A 54 7.99 4.43 7.94
N LYS A 55 7.29 5.58 7.95
CA LYS A 55 6.82 6.25 9.17
C LYS A 55 5.68 5.52 9.86
N ALA A 56 4.92 4.69 9.15
CA ALA A 56 3.79 3.92 9.71
C ALA A 56 4.20 2.95 10.83
N ASN A 57 5.50 2.71 11.01
CA ASN A 57 6.08 1.94 12.10
C ASN A 57 6.24 2.73 13.40
N SER A 58 6.00 4.04 13.38
CA SER A 58 6.03 4.89 14.56
C SER A 58 4.71 4.79 15.32
N GLU A 59 4.77 4.73 16.66
CA GLU A 59 3.61 4.87 17.54
C GLU A 59 2.87 6.20 17.34
N THR A 60 3.54 7.20 16.76
CA THR A 60 3.02 8.54 16.46
C THR A 60 2.57 8.69 15.02
N TYR A 61 2.43 7.62 14.25
CA TYR A 61 2.02 7.72 12.85
C TYR A 61 0.59 8.24 12.74
N GLU A 62 0.45 9.35 12.02
CA GLU A 62 -0.83 9.88 11.59
C GLU A 62 -1.03 9.57 10.12
N TYR A 63 -2.22 9.08 9.77
CA TYR A 63 -2.57 8.77 8.40
C TYR A 63 -2.46 10.02 7.51
N ASN A 64 -1.63 9.92 6.48
CA ASN A 64 -1.42 11.02 5.54
C ASN A 64 -2.41 10.94 4.36
N GLU A 65 -3.54 11.61 4.53
CA GLU A 65 -4.62 11.63 3.54
C GLU A 65 -4.19 12.23 2.19
N GLU A 66 -3.32 13.24 2.21
CA GLU A 66 -2.80 13.87 0.98
C GLU A 66 -2.01 12.87 0.13
N VAL A 67 -1.07 12.14 0.76
CA VAL A 67 -0.28 11.10 0.08
C VAL A 67 -1.18 10.01 -0.48
N TYR A 68 -2.21 9.59 0.25
CA TYR A 68 -3.18 8.62 -0.25
C TYR A 68 -3.90 9.10 -1.52
N TYR A 69 -4.38 10.34 -1.55
CA TYR A 69 -5.06 10.87 -2.74
C TYR A 69 -4.10 11.02 -3.93
N LEU A 70 -2.85 11.43 -3.71
CA LEU A 70 -1.85 11.49 -4.78
C LEU A 70 -1.59 10.10 -5.39
N VAL A 71 -1.47 9.06 -4.55
CA VAL A 71 -1.31 7.69 -5.02
C VAL A 71 -2.56 7.20 -5.76
N CYS A 72 -3.76 7.54 -5.29
CA CYS A 72 -5.01 7.23 -5.99
C CYS A 72 -5.05 7.86 -7.38
N SER A 73 -4.78 9.15 -7.49
CA SER A 73 -4.74 9.88 -8.76
C SER A 73 -3.71 9.30 -9.73
N LEU A 74 -2.53 8.91 -9.22
CA LEU A 74 -1.51 8.25 -10.04
C LEU A 74 -2.00 6.89 -10.55
N ALA A 75 -2.67 6.10 -9.72
CA ALA A 75 -3.24 4.81 -10.13
C ALA A 75 -4.31 4.99 -11.20
N GLU A 76 -5.20 5.98 -11.05
CA GLU A 76 -6.25 6.29 -12.03
C GLU A 76 -5.67 6.77 -13.36
N LYS A 77 -4.68 7.68 -13.34
CA LYS A 77 -3.96 8.13 -14.53
C LYS A 77 -3.33 6.96 -15.30
N CYS A 78 -2.69 6.03 -14.59
CA CYS A 78 -2.13 4.85 -15.24
C CYS A 78 -3.23 3.88 -15.73
N TRP A 79 -4.34 3.75 -15.00
CA TRP A 79 -5.49 2.96 -15.43
C TRP A 79 -6.05 3.48 -16.76
N GLU A 80 -6.23 4.80 -16.89
CA GLU A 80 -6.68 5.43 -18.13
C GLU A 80 -5.74 5.14 -19.29
N ARG A 81 -4.42 5.27 -19.10
CA ARG A 81 -3.41 4.93 -20.13
C ARG A 81 -3.45 3.45 -20.52
N ILE A 82 -3.72 2.56 -19.57
CA ILE A 82 -3.82 1.12 -19.81
C ILE A 82 -5.09 0.77 -20.61
N HIS A 83 -6.20 1.47 -20.34
CA HIS A 83 -7.51 1.19 -20.93
C HIS A 83 -7.85 2.08 -22.13
N THR A 84 -6.97 3.03 -22.47
CA THR A 84 -7.05 3.81 -23.71
C THR A 84 -6.15 3.19 -24.76
N GLY A 85 -6.67 2.20 -25.49
CA GLY A 85 -5.99 1.52 -26.58
C GLY A 85 -5.72 0.03 -26.34
N HIS A 86 -4.89 -0.58 -27.18
CA HIS A 86 -4.57 -2.00 -27.06
C HIS A 86 -3.52 -2.25 -25.97
N PHE A 87 -3.80 -3.12 -25.01
CA PHE A 87 -2.95 -3.38 -23.83
C PHE A 87 -1.47 -3.65 -24.17
N SER A 88 -1.19 -4.34 -25.29
CA SER A 88 0.17 -4.64 -25.73
C SER A 88 0.98 -3.42 -26.19
N ALA A 89 0.30 -2.33 -26.56
CA ALA A 89 0.93 -1.06 -26.93
C ALA A 89 1.28 -0.19 -25.71
N VAL A 90 0.80 -0.57 -24.52
CA VAL A 90 1.07 0.18 -23.29
C VAL A 90 2.52 -0.09 -22.84
N PRO A 91 3.33 0.96 -22.65
CA PRO A 91 4.70 0.80 -22.18
C PRO A 91 4.76 -0.01 -20.89
N LEU A 92 5.74 -0.91 -20.77
CA LEU A 92 5.89 -1.76 -19.59
C LEU A 92 6.05 -0.93 -18.31
N GLU A 93 6.70 0.23 -18.40
CA GLU A 93 6.88 1.18 -17.29
C GLU A 93 5.54 1.62 -16.70
N VAL A 94 4.57 2.00 -17.53
CA VAL A 94 3.22 2.42 -17.09
C VAL A 94 2.51 1.31 -16.31
N ARG A 95 2.65 0.05 -16.76
CA ARG A 95 2.05 -1.10 -16.09
C ARG A 95 2.71 -1.39 -14.74
N LYS A 96 4.03 -1.22 -14.65
CA LYS A 96 4.76 -1.33 -13.38
C LYS A 96 4.37 -0.22 -12.41
N ILE A 97 4.28 1.02 -12.88
CA ILE A 97 3.84 2.16 -12.07
C ILE A 97 2.40 1.94 -11.57
N TYR A 98 1.49 1.50 -12.44
CA TYR A 98 0.13 1.15 -12.05
C TYR A 98 0.09 0.13 -10.92
N ALA A 99 0.88 -0.94 -11.03
CA ALA A 99 0.96 -1.96 -9.99
C ALA A 99 1.49 -1.37 -8.67
N LEU A 100 2.59 -0.60 -8.71
CA LEU A 100 3.17 0.05 -7.54
C LEU A 100 2.16 1.00 -6.86
N SER A 101 1.49 1.85 -7.63
CA SER A 101 0.49 2.77 -7.09
C SER A 101 -0.66 2.03 -6.42
N ASN A 102 -1.14 0.91 -6.97
CA ASN A 102 -2.17 0.10 -6.32
C ASN A 102 -1.67 -0.53 -5.01
N TYR A 103 -0.41 -0.97 -4.95
CA TYR A 103 0.17 -1.47 -3.70
C TYR A 103 0.18 -0.40 -2.61
N PHE A 104 0.65 0.81 -2.91
CA PHE A 104 0.65 1.92 -1.96
C PHE A 104 -0.77 2.42 -1.62
N LYS A 105 -1.72 2.35 -2.56
CA LYS A 105 -3.14 2.68 -2.33
C LYS A 105 -3.79 1.76 -1.31
N CYS A 106 -3.53 0.45 -1.38
CA CYS A 106 -4.13 -0.54 -0.50
C CYS A 106 -3.53 -0.56 0.92
N PHE A 107 -2.36 0.05 1.11
CA PHE A 107 -1.65 0.01 2.40
C PHE A 107 -2.41 0.71 3.54
N PRO A 108 -2.87 1.97 3.40
CA PRO A 108 -3.63 2.63 4.47
C PRO A 108 -4.96 1.98 4.76
N THR A 109 -5.63 1.41 3.75
CA THR A 109 -6.88 0.66 3.94
C THR A 109 -6.64 -0.60 4.77
N THR A 110 -5.51 -1.27 4.56
CA THR A 110 -5.14 -2.49 5.30
C THR A 110 -4.78 -2.17 6.75
N ILE A 111 -4.01 -1.12 7.02
CA ILE A 111 -3.72 -0.67 8.39
C ILE A 111 -5.01 -0.25 9.10
N ASN A 112 -5.86 0.56 8.47
CA ASN A 112 -7.11 1.02 9.09
C ASN A 112 -8.09 -0.13 9.38
N ALA A 113 -8.19 -1.13 8.49
CA ALA A 113 -9.02 -2.32 8.72
C ALA A 113 -8.51 -3.16 9.90
N LEU A 114 -7.18 -3.34 10.01
CA LEU A 114 -6.56 -4.05 11.12
C LEU A 114 -6.76 -3.32 12.45
N CYS A 115 -6.56 -2.00 12.49
CA CYS A 115 -6.75 -1.18 13.69
C CYS A 115 -8.21 -1.13 14.18
N ARG A 116 -9.21 -1.30 13.29
CA ARG A 116 -10.63 -1.39 13.67
C ARG A 116 -11.05 -2.77 14.17
N SER A 117 -10.40 -3.84 13.72
CA SER A 117 -10.66 -5.21 14.18
C SER A 117 -10.10 -5.53 15.58
N ALA A 118 -9.23 -4.65 16.10
CA ALA A 118 -8.59 -4.78 17.41
C ALA A 118 -9.27 -3.94 18.51
N ARG A 119 -10.40 -3.27 18.21
CA ARG A 119 -11.22 -2.53 19.19
C ARG A 119 -12.47 -3.30 19.57
#